data_AF-A0A257VMY3-F1
#
_entry.id   AF-A0A257VMY3-F1
#
_cell.length_a   1.000
_cell.length_b   1.000
_cell.length_c   1.000
_cell.angle_alpha   90.00
_cell.angle_beta   90.00
_cell.angle_gamma   90.00
#
_symmetry.space_group_name_H-M   'P 1'
#
loop_
_entity.id
_entity.type
_entity.pdbx_description
1 polymer ?
#
loop_
_entity_poly.entity_id
_entity_poly.type
_entity_poly.pdbx_seq_one_letter_code
_entity_poly.pdbx_strand_id
1 'polypeptide(L)'
;MGRRREFQAGWMVGVTQTGERFNEFEANFERSNQLGLGNLSFMRAAELILELETGERHFDESEILERAFSSGGFSAVFGAVIHMHLLASYAATNSAYAAFCEVMEVGDFREYKDADMGQVGRLKKQATKTPSGKAALLNVDDPALVSILVERYAGLLKVSDQTIIQDSFGVTGMLPAELGATCAQMPSDLAFAQVLNTANMTDGNPRYNVTDGNLITASVFDEAALTALGVALTARKIGDRRIQVNGSTLVTGATQGPQAKKQMASQFTTQNEVGPERSRDRWHAELDLRLRRR
;
A
#
# COMPACT_ATOMS: atom_id res chain seq x y z
N MET A 1 -41.23 12.28 10.45
CA MET A 1 -39.92 12.84 10.82
C MET A 1 -38.84 12.01 10.11
N GLY A 2 -38.33 12.52 8.99
CA GLY A 2 -37.30 11.84 8.20
C GLY A 2 -35.95 11.94 8.91
N ARG A 3 -35.29 10.79 9.11
CA ARG A 3 -33.95 10.70 9.70
C ARG A 3 -32.97 11.48 8.80
N ARG A 4 -32.34 12.52 9.34
CA ARG A 4 -31.27 13.29 8.66
C ARG A 4 -30.19 12.29 8.21
N ARG A 5 -29.89 12.24 6.91
CA ARG A 5 -28.69 11.56 6.43
C ARG A 5 -27.53 12.50 6.74
N GLU A 6 -26.85 12.24 7.84
CA GLU A 6 -25.62 12.97 8.21
C GLU A 6 -24.56 12.74 7.12
N PHE A 7 -23.96 13.83 6.66
CA PHE A 7 -22.87 13.80 5.69
C PHE A 7 -21.62 13.21 6.36
N GLN A 8 -21.15 12.06 5.90
CA GLN A 8 -19.92 11.46 6.43
C GLN A 8 -18.70 12.08 5.75
N ALA A 9 -18.13 13.12 6.35
CA ALA A 9 -16.87 13.73 5.94
C ALA A 9 -15.62 12.86 6.24
N GLY A 10 -15.81 11.58 6.59
CA GLY A 10 -14.75 10.65 6.98
C GLY A 10 -13.74 10.33 5.89
N TRP A 11 -14.01 10.73 4.64
CA TRP A 11 -13.09 10.59 3.50
C TRP A 11 -12.06 11.71 3.40
N MET A 12 -12.20 12.81 4.18
CA MET A 12 -11.22 13.89 4.21
C MET A 12 -10.10 13.58 5.21
N VAL A 13 -8.94 13.22 4.68
CA VAL A 13 -7.73 12.96 5.47
C VAL A 13 -7.19 14.28 6.04
N GLY A 14 -6.99 14.36 7.37
CA GLY A 14 -6.27 15.46 8.03
C GLY A 14 -7.10 16.63 8.59
N VAL A 15 -8.44 16.58 8.52
CA VAL A 15 -9.29 17.57 9.20
C VAL A 15 -9.77 17.01 10.54
N THR A 16 -9.48 17.71 11.64
CA THR A 16 -10.03 17.37 12.96
C THR A 16 -11.56 17.49 12.91
N GLN A 17 -12.28 16.44 13.30
CA GLN A 17 -13.76 16.36 13.29
C GLN A 17 -14.45 17.35 14.26
N THR A 18 -13.69 18.27 14.85
CA THR A 18 -14.12 19.21 15.89
C THR A 18 -13.39 20.54 15.71
N GLY A 19 -14.11 21.65 15.72
CA GLY A 19 -13.54 23.01 15.71
C GLY A 19 -14.43 24.05 15.03
N GLU A 20 -14.19 25.34 15.28
CA GLU A 20 -14.97 26.45 14.71
C GLU A 20 -14.97 26.44 13.16
N ARG A 21 -13.81 26.15 12.55
CA ARG A 21 -13.70 26.06 11.08
C ARG A 21 -14.51 24.91 10.48
N PHE A 22 -14.67 23.80 11.21
CA PHE A 22 -15.51 22.69 10.78
C PHE A 22 -16.99 23.09 10.87
N ASN A 23 -17.40 23.75 11.96
CA ASN A 23 -18.77 24.25 12.13
C ASN A 23 -19.14 25.30 11.08
N GLU A 24 -18.23 26.22 10.74
CA GLU A 24 -18.44 27.19 9.66
C GLU A 24 -18.59 26.51 8.30
N PHE A 25 -17.78 25.49 8.03
CA PHE A 25 -17.88 24.70 6.81
C PHE A 25 -19.21 23.93 6.72
N GLU A 26 -19.61 23.28 7.81
CA GLU A 26 -20.89 22.56 7.89
C GLU A 26 -22.07 23.52 7.72
N ALA A 27 -22.02 24.70 8.34
CA ALA A 27 -23.02 25.75 8.15
C ALA A 27 -23.08 26.26 6.70
N ASN A 28 -21.93 26.38 6.03
CA ASN A 28 -21.89 26.75 4.61
C ASN A 28 -22.43 25.64 3.70
N PHE A 29 -22.18 24.37 4.02
CA PHE A 29 -22.74 23.22 3.30
C PHE A 29 -24.26 23.12 3.50
N GLU A 30 -24.75 23.32 4.72
CA GLU A 30 -26.19 23.38 5.00
C GLU A 30 -26.86 24.55 4.28
N ARG A 31 -26.24 25.73 4.29
CA ARG A 31 -26.70 26.91 3.54
C ARG A 31 -26.73 26.61 2.03
N SER A 32 -25.72 25.91 1.51
CA SER A 32 -25.66 25.49 0.11
C SER A 32 -26.79 24.52 -0.25
N ASN A 33 -27.06 23.52 0.60
CA ASN A 33 -28.20 22.61 0.42
C ASN A 33 -29.56 23.33 0.51
N GLN A 34 -29.70 24.29 1.43
CA GLN A 34 -30.92 25.12 1.56
C GLN A 34 -31.15 26.00 0.33
N LEU A 35 -30.07 26.45 -0.32
CA LEU A 35 -30.10 27.18 -1.59
C LEU A 35 -30.34 26.26 -2.81
N GLY A 36 -30.48 24.95 -2.60
CA GLY A 36 -30.73 23.98 -3.68
C GLY A 36 -29.49 23.72 -4.56
N LEU A 37 -28.29 24.07 -4.08
CA LEU A 37 -27.06 23.97 -4.85
C LEU A 37 -26.50 22.54 -4.95
N GLY A 38 -27.11 21.57 -4.28
CA GLY A 38 -26.63 20.18 -4.21
C GLY A 38 -26.80 19.34 -5.48
N ASN A 39 -27.71 19.72 -6.38
CA ASN A 39 -27.98 19.00 -7.65
C ASN A 39 -28.08 19.97 -8.83
N LEU A 40 -27.21 20.98 -8.88
CA LEU A 40 -27.23 21.94 -9.98
C LEU A 40 -26.81 21.25 -11.28
N SER A 41 -27.49 21.59 -12.37
CA SER A 41 -26.92 21.33 -13.69
C SER A 41 -25.66 22.18 -13.87
N PHE A 42 -24.75 21.72 -14.71
CA PHE A 42 -23.55 22.46 -15.09
C PHE A 42 -23.87 23.90 -15.53
N MET A 43 -24.96 24.07 -16.29
CA MET A 43 -25.46 25.38 -16.73
C MET A 43 -25.82 26.30 -15.58
N ARG A 44 -26.51 25.78 -14.56
CA ARG A 44 -26.90 26.59 -13.40
C ARG A 44 -25.71 26.95 -12.53
N ALA A 45 -24.70 26.08 -12.43
CA ALA A 45 -23.45 26.40 -11.74
C ALA A 45 -22.65 27.48 -12.48
N ALA A 46 -22.57 27.40 -13.81
CA ALA A 46 -21.92 28.41 -14.66
C ALA A 46 -22.60 29.78 -14.50
N GLU A 47 -23.94 29.83 -14.55
CA GLU A 47 -24.73 31.04 -14.34
C GLU A 47 -24.44 31.69 -12.97
N LEU A 48 -24.43 30.90 -11.88
CA LEU A 48 -24.18 31.42 -10.52
C LEU A 48 -22.75 31.94 -10.34
N ILE A 49 -21.76 31.29 -10.96
CA ILE A 49 -20.37 31.75 -10.92
C ILE A 49 -20.22 33.06 -11.69
N LEU A 50 -20.86 33.19 -12.85
CA LEU A 50 -20.87 34.43 -13.62
C LEU A 50 -21.63 35.54 -12.89
N GLU A 51 -22.77 35.24 -12.25
CA GLU A 51 -23.51 36.19 -11.41
C GLU A 51 -22.66 36.66 -10.22
N LEU A 52 -21.84 35.77 -9.65
CA LEU A 52 -20.90 36.14 -8.58
C LEU A 52 -19.74 37.01 -9.08
N GLU A 53 -19.19 36.72 -10.26
CA GLU A 53 -18.02 37.42 -10.81
C GLU A 53 -18.39 38.79 -11.40
N THR A 54 -19.55 38.88 -12.07
CA THR A 54 -19.97 40.08 -12.81
C THR A 54 -21.11 40.86 -12.14
N GLY A 55 -21.86 40.24 -11.23
CA GLY A 55 -23.04 40.83 -10.59
C GLY A 55 -24.29 40.89 -11.48
N GLU A 56 -24.22 40.34 -12.70
CA GLU A 56 -25.31 40.35 -13.68
C GLU A 56 -25.91 38.96 -13.85
N ARG A 57 -27.23 38.89 -14.08
CA ARG A 57 -27.92 37.64 -14.47
C ARG A 57 -27.97 37.52 -15.99
N HIS A 58 -27.34 36.47 -16.51
CA HIS A 58 -27.42 36.10 -17.93
C HIS A 58 -28.49 35.03 -18.11
N PHE A 59 -29.35 35.17 -19.13
CA PHE A 59 -30.48 34.26 -19.38
C PHE A 59 -30.28 33.37 -20.60
N ASP A 60 -29.35 33.70 -21.50
CA ASP A 60 -29.11 32.94 -22.72
C ASP A 60 -28.07 31.84 -22.50
N GLU A 61 -28.42 30.59 -22.86
CA GLU A 61 -27.57 29.43 -22.60
C GLU A 61 -26.24 29.46 -23.38
N SER A 62 -26.28 29.92 -24.64
CA SER A 62 -25.06 30.11 -25.45
C SER A 62 -24.14 31.15 -24.84
N GLU A 63 -24.68 32.30 -24.45
CA GLU A 63 -23.91 33.37 -23.82
C GLU A 63 -23.29 32.93 -22.49
N ILE A 64 -24.04 32.19 -21.67
CA ILE A 64 -23.55 31.63 -20.39
C ILE A 64 -22.35 30.71 -20.65
N LEU A 65 -22.43 29.81 -21.64
CA LEU A 65 -21.33 28.90 -21.95
C LEU A 65 -20.10 29.63 -22.47
N GLU A 66 -20.25 30.53 -23.43
CA GLU A 66 -19.13 31.28 -24.01
C GLU A 66 -18.41 32.14 -22.96
N ARG A 67 -19.17 32.82 -22.09
CA ARG A 67 -18.60 33.62 -21.00
C ARG A 67 -17.99 32.75 -19.91
N ALA A 68 -18.62 31.64 -19.52
CA ALA A 68 -18.09 30.75 -18.49
C ALA A 68 -16.73 30.18 -18.89
N PHE A 69 -16.59 29.70 -20.13
CA PHE A 69 -15.30 29.19 -20.63
C PHE A 69 -14.24 30.28 -20.83
N SER A 70 -14.65 31.54 -20.97
CA SER A 70 -13.73 32.69 -21.08
C SER A 70 -13.38 33.31 -19.72
N SER A 71 -14.15 33.02 -18.67
CA SER A 71 -13.98 33.58 -17.32
C SER A 71 -12.94 32.82 -16.49
N GLY A 72 -12.11 33.56 -15.76
CA GLY A 72 -11.09 32.96 -14.90
C GLY A 72 -11.67 32.30 -13.65
N GLY A 73 -12.76 32.87 -13.09
CA GLY A 73 -13.41 32.37 -11.89
C GLY A 73 -13.98 30.97 -12.07
N PHE A 74 -14.63 30.71 -13.21
CA PHE A 74 -15.18 29.40 -13.54
C PHE A 74 -14.08 28.33 -13.65
N SER A 75 -13.00 28.62 -14.38
CA SER A 75 -11.85 27.71 -14.52
C SER A 75 -11.22 27.36 -13.17
N ALA A 76 -11.08 28.35 -12.28
CA ALA A 76 -10.53 28.15 -10.94
C ALA A 76 -11.42 27.24 -10.06
N VAL A 77 -12.73 27.47 -10.04
CA VAL A 77 -13.67 26.66 -9.24
C VAL A 77 -13.76 25.24 -9.79
N PHE A 78 -13.89 25.10 -11.11
CA PHE A 78 -13.94 23.81 -11.78
C PHE A 78 -12.65 22.99 -11.52
N GLY A 79 -11.48 23.62 -11.65
CA GLY A 79 -10.20 22.99 -11.35
C GLY A 79 -10.08 22.54 -9.89
N ALA A 80 -10.59 23.34 -8.94
CA ALA A 80 -10.61 22.97 -7.53
C ALA A 80 -11.51 21.75 -7.25
N VAL A 81 -12.70 21.70 -7.85
CA VAL A 81 -13.63 20.57 -7.71
C VAL A 81 -13.04 19.28 -8.29
N ILE A 82 -12.45 19.34 -9.49
CA ILE A 82 -11.74 18.21 -10.09
C ILE A 82 -10.61 17.73 -9.17
N HIS A 83 -9.81 18.64 -8.63
CA HIS A 83 -8.71 18.30 -7.75
C HIS A 83 -9.20 17.60 -6.47
N MET A 84 -10.33 18.04 -5.89
CA MET A 84 -10.93 17.37 -4.74
C MET A 84 -11.42 15.94 -5.07
N HIS A 85 -12.07 15.75 -6.23
CA HIS A 85 -12.48 14.41 -6.67
C HIS A 85 -11.29 13.49 -6.93
N LEU A 86 -10.23 14.01 -7.53
CA LEU A 86 -8.99 13.28 -7.77
C LEU A 86 -8.34 12.87 -6.44
N LEU A 87 -8.25 13.78 -5.47
CA LEU A 87 -7.69 13.49 -4.16
C LEU A 87 -8.53 12.48 -3.37
N ALA A 88 -9.87 12.61 -3.42
CA ALA A 88 -10.78 11.68 -2.75
C ALA A 88 -10.66 10.26 -3.31
N SER A 89 -10.62 10.12 -4.64
CA SER A 89 -10.48 8.81 -5.30
C SER A 89 -9.09 8.20 -5.10
N TYR A 90 -8.04 9.03 -5.08
CA TYR A 90 -6.68 8.60 -4.74
C TYR A 90 -6.64 8.00 -3.33
N ALA A 91 -7.18 8.71 -2.33
CA ALA A 91 -7.18 8.25 -0.94
C ALA A 91 -8.08 7.03 -0.70
N ALA A 92 -9.16 6.87 -1.46
CA ALA A 92 -10.08 5.73 -1.33
C ALA A 92 -9.54 4.43 -1.93
N THR A 93 -8.55 4.51 -2.83
CA THR A 93 -8.02 3.35 -3.53
C THR A 93 -7.05 2.58 -2.63
N ASN A 94 -7.32 1.29 -2.42
CA ASN A 94 -6.46 0.45 -1.57
C ASN A 94 -5.19 0.02 -2.31
N SER A 95 -4.05 0.05 -1.61
CA SER A 95 -2.73 -0.28 -2.17
C SER A 95 -2.17 -1.56 -1.55
N ALA A 96 -1.98 -2.60 -2.38
CA ALA A 96 -1.47 -3.89 -1.90
C ALA A 96 0.04 -3.91 -1.62
N TYR A 97 0.82 -3.01 -2.25
CA TYR A 97 2.28 -2.99 -2.13
C TYR A 97 2.78 -2.58 -0.74
N ALA A 98 1.98 -1.84 0.03
CA ALA A 98 2.33 -1.39 1.39
C ALA A 98 2.56 -2.57 2.37
N ALA A 99 2.10 -3.78 2.04
CA ALA A 99 2.33 -4.97 2.86
C ALA A 99 3.76 -5.53 2.76
N PHE A 100 4.53 -5.18 1.71
CA PHE A 100 5.87 -5.75 1.48
C PHE A 100 6.93 -4.73 1.03
N CYS A 101 6.56 -3.50 0.72
CA CYS A 101 7.50 -2.42 0.41
C CYS A 101 7.57 -1.41 1.57
N GLU A 102 8.77 -0.95 1.89
CA GLU A 102 9.00 0.22 2.72
C GLU A 102 9.05 1.49 1.86
N VAL A 103 8.62 2.61 2.42
CA VAL A 103 8.68 3.93 1.77
C VAL A 103 9.89 4.68 2.31
N MET A 104 10.79 5.06 1.41
CA MET A 104 11.96 5.86 1.71
C MET A 104 11.90 7.18 0.94
N GLU A 105 12.26 8.28 1.59
CA GLU A 105 12.41 9.58 0.94
C GLU A 105 13.85 9.75 0.44
N VAL A 106 13.99 10.07 -0.85
CA VAL A 106 15.29 10.39 -1.47
C VAL A 106 15.32 11.87 -1.83
N GLY A 107 16.34 12.59 -1.35
CA GLY A 107 16.42 14.04 -1.50
C GLY A 107 16.82 14.56 -2.89
N ASP A 108 17.27 13.68 -3.81
CA ASP A 108 17.70 14.04 -5.18
C ASP A 108 17.37 12.90 -6.17
N PHE A 109 17.34 13.21 -7.47
CA PHE A 109 17.08 12.29 -8.58
C PHE A 109 18.31 11.53 -9.08
N ARG A 110 19.48 11.77 -8.46
CA ARG A 110 20.69 11.01 -8.78
C ARG A 110 20.57 9.58 -8.25
N GLU A 111 21.36 8.68 -8.83
CA GLU A 111 21.48 7.30 -8.35
C GLU A 111 21.84 7.33 -6.86
N TYR A 112 20.88 6.93 -6.04
CA TYR A 112 21.06 6.80 -4.60
C TYR A 112 21.65 5.41 -4.35
N LYS A 113 22.78 5.37 -3.63
CA LYS A 113 23.41 4.13 -3.23
C LYS A 113 23.12 3.92 -1.77
N ASP A 114 22.22 3.01 -1.48
CA ASP A 114 22.00 2.56 -0.11
C ASP A 114 23.06 1.52 0.23
N ALA A 115 23.72 1.72 1.38
CA ALA A 115 24.72 0.80 1.89
C ALA A 115 24.06 -0.01 3.00
N ASP A 116 23.50 -1.17 2.64
CA ASP A 116 22.99 -2.07 3.66
C ASP A 116 24.17 -2.78 4.34
N MET A 117 24.23 -2.66 5.67
CA MET A 117 25.28 -3.28 6.46
C MET A 117 24.98 -4.78 6.55
N GLY A 118 25.92 -5.60 6.06
CA GLY A 118 25.86 -7.04 6.26
C GLY A 118 25.64 -7.40 7.73
N GLN A 119 24.66 -8.26 8.02
CA GLN A 119 24.34 -8.63 9.40
C GLN A 119 25.51 -9.36 10.07
N VAL A 120 25.75 -9.07 11.35
CA VAL A 120 26.85 -9.67 12.10
C VAL A 120 26.68 -11.20 12.29
N GLY A 121 27.79 -11.94 12.19
CA GLY A 121 27.86 -13.38 12.46
C GLY A 121 27.54 -13.78 13.91
N ARG A 122 27.42 -15.09 14.19
CA ARG A 122 27.10 -15.59 15.55
C ARG A 122 28.18 -15.23 16.56
N LEU A 123 27.75 -14.82 17.75
CA LEU A 123 28.62 -14.74 18.92
C LEU A 123 29.24 -16.11 19.22
N LYS A 124 30.56 -16.16 19.31
CA LYS A 124 31.32 -17.36 19.68
C LYS A 124 31.50 -17.41 21.19
N LYS A 125 31.43 -18.61 21.78
CA LYS A 125 31.69 -18.83 23.21
C LYS A 125 33.12 -18.40 23.53
N GLN A 126 33.28 -17.47 24.47
CA GLN A 126 34.59 -17.03 24.95
C GLN A 126 35.26 -18.19 25.70
N ALA A 127 36.46 -18.58 25.28
CA ALA A 127 37.22 -19.63 25.95
C ALA A 127 37.82 -19.10 27.27
N THR A 128 37.63 -19.82 28.36
CA THR A 128 38.13 -19.46 29.70
C THR A 128 39.67 -19.44 29.80
N LYS A 129 40.38 -20.03 28.83
CA LYS A 129 41.85 -20.20 28.86
C LYS A 129 42.64 -19.23 27.96
N THR A 130 42.00 -18.24 27.34
CA THR A 130 42.74 -17.26 26.52
C THR A 130 43.38 -16.21 27.43
N PRO A 131 44.72 -16.00 27.43
CA PRO A 131 45.45 -15.18 28.42
C PRO A 131 45.12 -13.68 28.45
N SER A 132 44.19 -13.19 27.62
CA SER A 132 43.93 -11.76 27.48
C SER A 132 42.45 -11.38 27.44
N GLY A 133 41.52 -12.30 27.69
CA GLY A 133 40.08 -11.97 27.79
C GLY A 133 39.46 -11.36 26.52
N LYS A 134 40.14 -11.41 25.37
CA LYS A 134 39.66 -10.82 24.11
C LYS A 134 38.59 -11.71 23.47
N ALA A 135 37.47 -11.10 23.09
CA ALA A 135 36.39 -11.77 22.35
C ALA A 135 36.87 -12.14 20.93
N ALA A 136 36.27 -13.19 20.35
CA ALA A 136 36.57 -13.58 18.98
C ALA A 136 36.08 -12.50 17.99
N LEU A 137 36.87 -12.19 16.97
CA LEU A 137 36.44 -11.34 15.87
C LEU A 137 35.26 -12.01 15.14
N LEU A 138 34.21 -11.23 14.93
CA LEU A 138 33.07 -11.60 14.11
C LEU A 138 33.38 -11.14 12.69
N ASN A 139 33.08 -11.99 11.71
CA ASN A 139 33.11 -11.56 10.32
C ASN A 139 31.94 -10.58 10.12
N VAL A 140 32.27 -9.42 9.56
CA VAL A 140 31.31 -8.45 9.03
C VAL A 140 31.56 -8.46 7.54
N ASP A 141 30.55 -8.80 6.76
CA ASP A 141 30.63 -8.75 5.31
C ASP A 141 30.66 -7.28 4.85
N ASP A 142 31.34 -6.99 3.74
CA ASP A 142 31.34 -5.64 3.16
C ASP A 142 29.90 -5.21 2.81
N PRO A 143 29.54 -3.93 3.02
CA PRO A 143 28.19 -3.45 2.76
C PRO A 143 27.85 -3.62 1.27
N ALA A 144 26.72 -4.27 0.99
CA ALA A 144 26.21 -4.37 -0.36
C ALA A 144 25.60 -3.03 -0.75
N LEU A 145 26.06 -2.46 -1.87
CA LEU A 145 25.52 -1.22 -2.40
C LEU A 145 24.34 -1.54 -3.30
N VAL A 146 23.14 -1.14 -2.88
CA VAL A 146 21.94 -1.20 -3.70
C VAL A 146 21.73 0.17 -4.35
N SER A 147 21.65 0.20 -5.68
CA SER A 147 21.36 1.42 -6.43
C SER A 147 19.86 1.59 -6.62
N ILE A 148 19.35 2.76 -6.28
CA ILE A 148 17.95 3.15 -6.41
C ILE A 148 17.89 4.41 -7.28
N LEU A 149 17.06 4.38 -8.32
CA LEU A 149 16.78 5.52 -9.17
C LEU A 149 15.32 5.94 -9.01
N VAL A 150 15.10 7.24 -8.79
CA VAL A 150 13.75 7.82 -8.70
C VAL A 150 13.35 8.35 -10.07
N GLU A 151 12.20 7.89 -10.57
CA GLU A 151 11.61 8.35 -11.83
C GLU A 151 10.38 9.24 -11.59
N ARG A 152 10.11 10.16 -12.53
CA ARG A 152 8.94 11.05 -12.47
C ARG A 152 7.88 10.58 -13.46
N TYR A 153 6.66 10.41 -12.97
CA TYR A 153 5.51 10.04 -13.78
C TYR A 153 4.49 11.17 -13.80
N ALA A 154 3.97 11.48 -14.99
CA ALA A 154 2.97 12.52 -15.21
C ALA A 154 2.06 12.14 -16.38
N GLY A 155 0.80 12.57 -16.31
CA GLY A 155 -0.19 12.40 -17.38
C GLY A 155 -1.07 13.64 -17.49
N LEU A 156 -1.50 13.96 -18.71
CA LEU A 156 -2.37 15.10 -18.99
C LEU A 156 -3.73 14.59 -19.48
N LEU A 157 -4.79 14.93 -18.75
CA LEU A 157 -6.16 14.65 -19.15
C LEU A 157 -6.61 15.71 -20.16
N LYS A 158 -6.86 15.30 -21.40
CA LYS A 158 -7.43 16.18 -22.43
C LYS A 158 -8.88 15.79 -22.67
N VAL A 159 -9.80 16.67 -22.30
CA VAL A 159 -11.23 16.56 -22.66
C VAL A 159 -11.47 17.40 -23.90
N SER A 160 -12.14 16.83 -24.91
CA SER A 160 -12.51 17.56 -26.13
C SER A 160 -13.94 18.07 -26.05
N ASP A 161 -14.25 19.13 -26.79
CA ASP A 161 -15.60 19.70 -26.85
C ASP A 161 -16.63 18.66 -27.33
N GLN A 162 -16.23 17.80 -28.28
CA GLN A 162 -17.06 16.69 -28.74
C GLN A 162 -17.38 15.72 -27.60
N THR A 163 -16.42 15.44 -26.72
CA THR A 163 -16.62 14.58 -25.55
C THR A 163 -17.63 15.18 -24.59
N ILE A 164 -17.64 16.49 -24.41
CA ILE A 164 -18.59 17.19 -23.52
C ILE A 164 -19.99 17.20 -24.16
N ILE A 165 -20.09 17.58 -25.43
CA ILE A 165 -21.38 17.71 -26.14
C ILE A 165 -22.05 16.34 -26.30
N GLN A 166 -21.28 15.28 -26.51
CA GLN A 166 -21.81 13.92 -26.71
C GLN A 166 -22.04 13.16 -25.38
N ASP A 167 -21.76 13.77 -24.23
CA ASP A 167 -21.89 13.11 -22.92
C ASP A 167 -23.35 13.06 -22.44
N SER A 168 -24.15 12.24 -23.11
CA SER A 168 -25.53 11.96 -22.72
C SER A 168 -25.66 11.06 -21.48
N PHE A 169 -24.58 10.37 -21.10
CA PHE A 169 -24.57 9.43 -19.98
C PHE A 169 -23.89 9.97 -18.71
N GLY A 170 -23.31 11.18 -18.76
CA GLY A 170 -22.61 11.79 -17.63
C GLY A 170 -21.28 11.11 -17.27
N VAL A 171 -20.66 10.41 -18.22
CA VAL A 171 -19.43 9.64 -18.01
C VAL A 171 -18.23 10.56 -17.82
N THR A 172 -18.26 11.78 -18.37
CA THR A 172 -17.16 12.75 -18.20
C THR A 172 -16.94 13.14 -16.74
N GLY A 173 -18.00 13.10 -15.92
CA GLY A 173 -17.91 13.34 -14.48
C GLY A 173 -17.18 12.24 -13.70
N MET A 174 -17.04 11.03 -14.27
CA MET A 174 -16.32 9.91 -13.64
C MET A 174 -14.81 9.95 -13.93
N LEU A 175 -14.38 10.67 -14.98
CA LEU A 175 -12.98 10.72 -15.40
C LEU A 175 -12.01 11.19 -14.30
N PRO A 176 -12.31 12.25 -13.50
CA PRO A 176 -11.41 12.66 -12.43
C PRO A 176 -11.21 11.59 -11.35
N ALA A 177 -12.26 10.81 -11.06
CA ALA A 177 -12.21 9.76 -10.06
C ALA A 177 -11.41 8.54 -10.57
N GLU A 178 -11.56 8.18 -11.84
CA GLU A 178 -10.76 7.14 -12.46
C GLU A 178 -9.28 7.54 -12.55
N LEU A 179 -9.00 8.81 -12.86
CA LEU A 179 -7.63 9.32 -12.88
C LEU A 179 -6.98 9.24 -11.49
N GLY A 180 -7.67 9.62 -10.42
CA GLY A 180 -7.10 9.48 -9.07
C GLY A 180 -6.89 8.01 -8.67
N ALA A 181 -7.80 7.12 -9.06
CA ALA A 181 -7.65 5.68 -8.83
C ALA A 181 -6.44 5.07 -9.59
N THR A 182 -6.25 5.43 -10.86
CA THR A 182 -5.09 4.97 -11.65
C THR A 182 -3.78 5.52 -11.10
N CYS A 183 -3.74 6.77 -10.66
CA CYS A 183 -2.58 7.35 -9.97
C CYS A 183 -2.24 6.60 -8.67
N ALA A 184 -3.24 6.15 -7.90
CA ALA A 184 -3.02 5.37 -6.68
C ALA A 184 -2.58 3.92 -6.95
N GLN A 185 -2.95 3.35 -8.10
CA GLN A 185 -2.56 2.00 -8.51
C GLN A 185 -1.14 1.94 -9.08
N MET A 186 -0.66 3.02 -9.69
CA MET A 186 0.65 3.06 -10.36
C MET A 186 1.83 2.55 -9.51
N PRO A 187 2.00 2.94 -8.22
CA PRO A 187 3.10 2.42 -7.42
C PRO A 187 2.98 0.90 -7.19
N SER A 188 1.75 0.38 -7.13
CA SER A 188 1.49 -1.05 -7.03
C SER A 188 1.96 -1.79 -8.29
N ASP A 189 1.64 -1.25 -9.47
CA ASP A 189 2.04 -1.85 -10.75
C ASP A 189 3.57 -1.89 -10.89
N LEU A 190 4.26 -0.82 -10.50
CA LEU A 190 5.72 -0.76 -10.50
C LEU A 190 6.34 -1.77 -9.52
N ALA A 191 5.79 -1.88 -8.30
CA ALA A 191 6.25 -2.83 -7.31
C ALA A 191 6.09 -4.28 -7.80
N PHE A 192 4.91 -4.62 -8.35
CA PHE A 192 4.68 -5.97 -8.88
C PHE A 192 5.46 -6.26 -10.15
N ALA A 193 5.68 -5.25 -11.01
CA ALA A 193 6.57 -5.40 -12.17
C ALA A 193 7.99 -5.77 -11.72
N GLN A 194 8.49 -5.17 -10.64
CA GLN A 194 9.77 -5.57 -10.05
C GLN A 194 9.72 -7.00 -9.51
N VAL A 195 8.70 -7.38 -8.74
CA VAL A 195 8.55 -8.74 -8.21
C VAL A 195 8.48 -9.80 -9.32
N LEU A 196 7.85 -9.50 -10.45
CA LEU A 196 7.76 -10.44 -11.57
C LEU A 196 9.01 -10.46 -12.44
N ASN A 197 9.88 -9.44 -12.34
CA ASN A 197 11.08 -9.35 -13.16
C ASN A 197 12.22 -10.22 -12.59
N THR A 198 12.80 -11.04 -13.45
CA THR A 198 13.99 -11.87 -13.19
C THR A 198 15.27 -11.19 -13.66
N ALA A 199 15.41 -9.88 -13.42
CA ALA A 199 16.65 -9.17 -13.71
C ALA A 199 17.78 -9.67 -12.78
N ASN A 200 19.02 -9.56 -13.28
CA ASN A 200 20.20 -9.91 -12.50
C ASN A 200 20.41 -8.91 -11.37
N MET A 201 20.74 -9.42 -10.19
CA MET A 201 21.15 -8.59 -9.05
C MET A 201 22.63 -8.20 -9.16
N THR A 202 23.14 -7.45 -8.19
CA THR A 202 24.53 -6.97 -8.14
C THR A 202 25.58 -8.09 -8.14
N ASP A 203 25.18 -9.32 -7.81
CA ASP A 203 25.98 -10.54 -7.86
C ASP A 203 26.04 -11.20 -9.25
N GLY A 204 25.28 -10.67 -10.22
CA GLY A 204 25.18 -11.20 -11.57
C GLY A 204 24.22 -12.39 -11.73
N ASN A 205 23.58 -12.85 -10.65
CA ASN A 205 22.58 -13.92 -10.69
C ASN A 205 21.15 -13.35 -10.81
N PRO A 206 20.21 -14.08 -11.42
CA PRO A 206 18.80 -13.68 -11.42
C PRO A 206 18.24 -13.62 -9.99
N ARG A 207 17.36 -12.65 -9.72
CA ARG A 207 16.68 -12.49 -8.41
C ARG A 207 16.06 -13.79 -7.87
N TYR A 208 15.44 -14.59 -8.74
CA TYR A 208 14.92 -15.91 -8.42
C TYR A 208 15.78 -16.97 -9.06
N ASN A 209 16.56 -17.66 -8.24
CA ASN A 209 17.41 -18.74 -8.69
C ASN A 209 17.45 -19.88 -7.64
N VAL A 210 17.91 -21.04 -8.09
CA VAL A 210 18.03 -22.24 -7.24
C VAL A 210 19.32 -22.18 -6.41
N THR A 211 20.38 -21.57 -6.93
CA THR A 211 21.71 -21.50 -6.29
C THR A 211 21.66 -20.76 -4.95
N ASP A 212 21.00 -19.60 -4.92
CA ASP A 212 20.78 -18.80 -3.73
C ASP A 212 19.54 -19.28 -2.96
N GLY A 213 18.89 -20.38 -3.39
CA GLY A 213 17.75 -21.02 -2.74
C GLY A 213 16.46 -20.18 -2.73
N ASN A 214 16.40 -19.10 -3.51
CA ASN A 214 15.26 -18.18 -3.59
C ASN A 214 14.12 -18.70 -4.49
N LEU A 215 14.33 -19.85 -5.14
CA LEU A 215 13.36 -20.51 -6.01
C LEU A 215 13.14 -21.96 -5.57
N ILE A 216 11.88 -22.33 -5.39
CA ILE A 216 11.48 -23.72 -5.13
C ILE A 216 10.80 -24.24 -6.39
N THR A 217 11.33 -25.33 -6.94
CA THR A 217 10.75 -26.01 -8.11
C THR A 217 9.64 -26.95 -7.66
N ALA A 218 8.51 -26.40 -7.24
CA ALA A 218 7.28 -27.16 -7.00
C ALA A 218 6.40 -27.13 -8.26
N SER A 219 5.97 -28.30 -8.75
CA SER A 219 5.11 -28.42 -9.94
C SER A 219 3.64 -28.09 -9.64
N VAL A 220 3.23 -28.15 -8.38
CA VAL A 220 1.85 -27.90 -7.92
C VAL A 220 1.90 -27.07 -6.64
N PHE A 221 0.97 -26.12 -6.52
CA PHE A 221 0.77 -25.35 -5.30
C PHE A 221 -0.09 -26.14 -4.30
N ASP A 222 0.56 -26.87 -3.39
CA ASP A 222 -0.08 -27.70 -2.36
C ASP A 222 0.55 -27.48 -0.96
N GLU A 223 0.06 -28.21 0.05
CA GLU A 223 0.55 -28.12 1.43
C GLU A 223 2.03 -28.58 1.55
N ALA A 224 2.43 -29.58 0.75
CA ALA A 224 3.81 -30.06 0.71
C ALA A 224 4.77 -28.98 0.17
N ALA A 225 4.37 -28.24 -0.86
CA ALA A 225 5.12 -27.11 -1.39
C ALA A 225 5.23 -25.97 -0.36
N LEU A 226 4.15 -25.68 0.36
CA LEU A 226 4.14 -24.62 1.38
C LEU A 226 5.02 -24.97 2.60
N THR A 227 4.99 -26.24 3.03
CA THR A 227 5.87 -26.73 4.11
C THR A 227 7.33 -26.74 3.66
N ALA A 228 7.63 -27.15 2.43
CA ALA A 228 8.96 -27.03 1.84
C ALA A 228 9.45 -25.57 1.78
N LEU A 229 8.56 -24.62 1.45
CA LEU A 229 8.85 -23.19 1.51
C LEU A 229 9.16 -22.71 2.92
N GLY A 230 8.36 -23.09 3.92
CA GLY A 230 8.63 -22.76 5.31
C GLY A 230 9.98 -23.32 5.82
N VAL A 231 10.33 -24.54 5.42
CA VAL A 231 11.64 -25.13 5.73
C VAL A 231 12.77 -24.38 5.04
N ALA A 232 12.61 -24.00 3.78
CA ALA A 232 13.62 -23.21 3.05
C ALA A 232 13.85 -21.83 3.69
N LEU A 233 12.78 -21.15 4.11
CA LEU A 233 12.86 -19.85 4.79
C LEU A 233 13.55 -19.95 6.16
N THR A 234 13.21 -20.97 6.96
CA THR A 234 13.87 -21.20 8.27
C THR A 234 15.27 -21.82 8.15
N ALA A 235 15.64 -22.33 6.96
CA ALA A 235 16.98 -22.82 6.65
C ALA A 235 17.95 -21.72 6.22
N ARG A 236 17.48 -20.48 6.10
CA ARG A 236 18.33 -19.34 5.75
C ARG A 236 19.46 -19.13 6.74
N LYS A 237 20.65 -18.91 6.18
CA LYS A 237 21.89 -18.71 6.92
C LYS A 237 22.61 -17.47 6.41
N ILE A 238 23.22 -16.74 7.34
CA ILE A 238 24.22 -15.71 7.07
C ILE A 238 25.51 -16.19 7.73
N GLY A 239 26.52 -16.50 6.93
CA GLY A 239 27.68 -17.28 7.38
C GLY A 239 27.24 -18.55 8.11
N ASP A 240 27.70 -18.74 9.35
CA ASP A 240 27.31 -19.88 10.21
C ASP A 240 26.01 -19.66 11.02
N ARG A 241 25.38 -18.47 10.91
CA ARG A 241 24.16 -18.10 11.67
C ARG A 241 22.91 -18.45 10.88
N ARG A 242 22.07 -19.34 11.42
CA ARG A 242 20.68 -19.45 10.93
C ARG A 242 19.90 -18.21 11.34
N ILE A 243 19.20 -17.61 10.39
CA ILE A 243 18.23 -16.56 10.63
C ILE A 243 16.82 -17.16 10.57
N GLN A 244 15.95 -16.70 11.45
CA GLN A 244 14.55 -17.10 11.44
C GLN A 244 13.82 -16.14 10.51
N VAL A 245 13.60 -16.55 9.26
CA VAL A 245 12.75 -15.85 8.31
C VAL A 245 11.43 -16.60 8.26
N ASN A 246 10.35 -15.89 8.53
CA ASN A 246 8.98 -16.42 8.43
C ASN A 246 8.28 -15.71 7.26
N GLY A 247 7.44 -16.43 6.53
CA GLY A 247 6.61 -15.82 5.48
C GLY A 247 5.49 -14.98 6.12
N SER A 248 5.42 -13.69 5.76
CA SER A 248 4.36 -12.76 6.21
C SER A 248 3.22 -12.66 5.19
N THR A 249 3.55 -12.52 3.91
CA THR A 249 2.61 -12.27 2.83
C THR A 249 2.82 -13.29 1.71
N LEU A 250 1.74 -13.92 1.25
CA LEU A 250 1.75 -14.81 0.11
C LEU A 250 1.14 -14.09 -1.10
N VAL A 251 1.93 -13.90 -2.15
CA VAL A 251 1.48 -13.37 -3.43
C VAL A 251 1.28 -14.52 -4.40
N THR A 252 0.08 -14.62 -4.98
CA THR A 252 -0.27 -15.71 -5.91
C THR A 252 -0.90 -15.18 -7.19
N GLY A 253 -0.65 -15.85 -8.31
CA GLY A 253 -1.38 -15.59 -9.55
C GLY A 253 -2.88 -15.86 -9.40
N ALA A 254 -3.71 -15.20 -10.22
CA ALA A 254 -5.16 -15.27 -10.13
C ALA A 254 -5.72 -16.70 -10.20
N THR A 255 -5.06 -17.59 -10.95
CA THR A 255 -5.45 -19.01 -11.09
C THR A 255 -5.20 -19.83 -9.82
N GLN A 256 -4.21 -19.45 -9.01
CA GLN A 256 -3.83 -20.14 -7.76
C GLN A 256 -4.44 -19.49 -6.51
N GLY A 257 -5.05 -18.30 -6.65
CA GLY A 257 -5.68 -17.56 -5.55
C GLY A 257 -6.68 -18.36 -4.71
N PRO A 258 -7.58 -19.17 -5.30
CA PRO A 258 -8.50 -20.00 -4.52
C PRO A 258 -7.79 -21.08 -3.69
N GLN A 259 -6.70 -21.66 -4.20
CA GLN A 259 -5.92 -22.66 -3.49
C GLN A 259 -5.10 -22.03 -2.36
N ALA A 260 -4.51 -20.85 -2.61
CA ALA A 260 -3.83 -20.06 -1.59
C ALA A 260 -4.75 -19.72 -0.41
N LYS A 261 -5.96 -19.23 -0.68
CA LYS A 261 -6.95 -18.91 0.36
C LYS A 261 -7.36 -20.14 1.18
N LYS A 262 -7.52 -21.30 0.54
CA LYS A 262 -7.81 -22.56 1.25
C LYS A 262 -6.67 -22.96 2.18
N GLN A 263 -5.41 -22.85 1.72
CA GLN A 263 -4.24 -23.17 2.52
C GLN A 263 -4.04 -22.18 3.69
N MET A 264 -4.25 -20.89 3.46
CA MET A 264 -4.22 -19.88 4.53
C MET A 264 -5.34 -20.09 5.55
N ALA A 265 -6.56 -20.41 5.11
CA ALA A 265 -7.69 -20.70 6.01
C ALA A 265 -7.47 -21.98 6.82
N SER A 266 -6.86 -23.01 6.22
CA SER A 266 -6.52 -24.28 6.88
C SER A 266 -5.60 -24.08 8.09
N GLN A 267 -4.67 -23.11 8.02
CA GLN A 267 -3.77 -22.78 9.13
C GLN A 267 -4.48 -22.20 10.36
N PHE A 268 -5.71 -21.69 10.25
CA PHE A 268 -6.47 -21.12 11.38
C PHE A 268 -7.42 -22.10 12.08
N THR A 269 -7.49 -23.36 11.64
CA THR A 269 -8.31 -24.40 12.31
C THR A 269 -7.47 -25.30 13.20
N THR A 270 -7.14 -24.82 14.40
CA THR A 270 -6.98 -25.69 15.59
C THR A 270 -7.51 -24.98 16.84
N GLN A 271 -8.83 -24.76 16.86
CA GLN A 271 -9.60 -24.81 18.09
C GLN A 271 -10.45 -26.08 18.03
N ASN A 272 -9.79 -27.23 17.91
CA ASN A 272 -10.40 -28.46 18.40
C ASN A 272 -10.09 -28.51 19.88
N GLU A 273 -11.15 -28.59 20.69
CA GLU A 273 -11.14 -28.83 22.12
C GLU A 273 -10.08 -29.88 22.48
N VAL A 274 -8.90 -29.41 22.91
CA VAL A 274 -7.96 -30.28 23.60
C VAL A 274 -8.51 -30.39 25.02
N GLY A 275 -8.97 -31.59 25.37
CA GLY A 275 -9.51 -31.93 26.68
C GLY A 275 -8.63 -31.45 27.86
N PRO A 276 -9.19 -31.40 29.08
CA PRO A 276 -8.71 -30.59 30.20
C PRO A 276 -7.32 -30.94 30.81
N GLU A 277 -6.48 -31.76 30.17
CA GLU A 277 -5.29 -32.35 30.80
C GLU A 277 -3.92 -31.87 30.27
N ARG A 278 -3.83 -30.69 29.62
CA ARG A 278 -2.51 -30.07 29.32
C ARG A 278 -2.34 -28.71 29.98
N SER A 279 -2.60 -28.68 31.27
CA SER A 279 -2.15 -27.60 32.15
C SER A 279 -1.14 -28.16 33.16
N ARG A 280 0.12 -27.78 32.95
CA ARG A 280 1.25 -27.85 33.90
C ARG A 280 1.77 -29.25 34.24
N ASP A 281 2.99 -29.52 33.77
CA ASP A 281 4.12 -29.91 34.63
C ASP A 281 5.41 -29.84 33.79
N ARG A 282 6.18 -28.74 33.85
CA ARG A 282 7.25 -28.49 34.84
C ARG A 282 8.21 -29.67 35.00
N TRP A 283 9.26 -29.63 34.17
CA TRP A 283 10.66 -29.83 34.57
C TRP A 283 10.90 -30.33 36.00
N HIS A 284 10.83 -31.63 36.22
CA HIS A 284 11.67 -32.31 37.20
C HIS A 284 12.06 -33.67 36.62
N ALA A 285 13.32 -33.77 36.20
CA ALA A 285 13.96 -35.03 35.88
C ALA A 285 14.01 -35.87 37.16
N GLU A 286 13.23 -36.94 37.20
CA GLU A 286 13.22 -37.93 38.27
C GLU A 286 14.54 -38.70 38.21
N LEU A 287 15.48 -38.20 39.01
CA LEU A 287 16.80 -38.75 39.26
C LEU A 287 16.68 -39.89 40.28
N ASP A 288 15.92 -40.94 39.98
CA ASP A 288 16.01 -42.18 40.76
C ASP A 288 15.40 -43.36 40.01
N LEU A 289 16.24 -44.30 39.54
CA LEU A 289 15.95 -45.74 39.56
C LEU A 289 17.07 -46.55 38.87
N ARG A 290 17.76 -47.34 39.71
CA ARG A 290 18.40 -48.64 39.42
C ARG A 290 19.81 -48.66 38.82
N LEU A 291 20.80 -48.41 39.68
CA LEU A 291 22.10 -49.11 39.62
C LEU A 291 22.58 -49.46 41.04
N ARG A 292 21.84 -50.32 41.74
CA ARG A 292 22.32 -51.13 42.87
C ARG A 292 21.43 -52.36 43.02
N ARG A 293 21.88 -53.49 42.50
CA ARG A 293 21.86 -54.80 43.18
C ARG A 293 22.56 -55.87 42.32
N ARG A 294 23.67 -56.34 42.89
CA ARG A 294 24.58 -57.44 42.50
C ARG A 294 25.55 -57.14 41.37
#